data_AF-A0A1F6LKN6-F1
#
_entry.id   AF-A0A1F6LKN6-F1
#
_cell.length_a   1.000
_cell.length_b   1.000
_cell.length_c   1.000
_cell.angle_alpha   90.00
_cell.angle_beta   90.00
_cell.angle_gamma   90.00
#
_symmetry.space_group_name_H-M   'P 1'
#
loop_
_entity.id
_entity.type
_entity.pdbx_description
1 polymer ?
#
loop_
_entity_poly.entity_id
_entity_poly.type
_entity_poly.pdbx_seq_one_letter_code
_entity_poly.pdbx_strand_id
1 'polypeptide(L)'
;MKYKLILTIALSLLLSGCSLIEPQKQSTIETEQPNKDVPLLIAKKLIKNNLDLSNQQLNKVPEYVFGKTNLEELNISNNKITGAIQAEIRHLQMLRVLNASNNLMTGVPAEIGQLENLQILDLSNNNLTGLPYELGNLKNLKTLNISGNNYSEIDLAIIKEKLPADTIIIK
;
A
#
# COMPACT_ATOMS: atom_id res chain seq x y z
N MET A 1 45.61 -8.84 -1.96
CA MET A 1 46.50 -7.72 -1.57
C MET A 1 45.80 -6.38 -1.25
N LYS A 2 44.47 -6.21 -1.48
CA LYS A 2 43.78 -4.94 -1.15
C LYS A 2 43.30 -4.78 0.31
N TYR A 3 43.23 -5.85 1.10
CA TYR A 3 42.77 -5.79 2.50
C TYR A 3 43.86 -5.40 3.51
N LYS A 4 45.14 -5.55 3.17
CA LYS A 4 46.27 -5.22 4.06
C LYS A 4 46.58 -3.71 4.10
N LEU A 5 46.08 -2.94 3.11
CA LEU A 5 46.32 -1.50 2.99
C LEU A 5 45.28 -0.64 3.73
N ILE A 6 44.05 -1.16 3.91
CA ILE A 6 42.98 -0.46 4.64
C ILE A 6 43.20 -0.57 6.16
N LEU A 7 43.78 -1.67 6.64
CA LEU A 7 44.05 -1.87 8.07
C LEU A 7 45.15 -0.94 8.61
N THR A 8 46.12 -0.55 7.77
CA THR A 8 47.24 0.32 8.18
C THR A 8 46.84 1.80 8.30
N ILE A 9 45.80 2.24 7.59
CA ILE A 9 45.30 3.63 7.64
C ILE A 9 44.36 3.85 8.83
N ALA A 10 43.67 2.81 9.30
CA ALA A 10 42.83 2.89 10.49
C ALA A 10 43.63 2.95 11.81
N LEU A 11 44.87 2.44 11.82
CA LEU A 11 45.70 2.37 13.02
C LEU A 11 46.48 3.67 13.30
N SER A 12 46.62 4.56 12.32
CA SER A 12 47.32 5.85 12.48
C SER A 12 46.44 7.00 12.97
N LEU A 13 45.11 6.85 12.96
CA LEU A 13 44.17 7.85 13.47
C LEU A 13 43.79 7.63 14.95
N LEU A 14 44.24 6.53 15.56
CA LEU A 14 43.95 6.18 16.96
C LEU A 14 45.07 6.57 17.95
N LEU A 15 46.15 7.20 17.48
CA LEU A 15 47.34 7.52 18.30
C LEU A 15 47.65 9.00 18.50
N SER A 16 46.77 9.92 18.08
CA SER A 16 46.95 11.36 18.30
C SER A 16 45.70 12.00 18.92
N GLY A 17 45.54 11.83 20.23
CA GLY A 17 44.41 12.41 20.96
C GLY A 17 44.34 11.96 22.42
N CYS A 18 45.44 12.14 23.15
CA CYS A 18 45.52 11.89 24.59
C CYS A 18 44.84 13.04 25.35
N SER A 19 43.89 12.75 26.26
CA SER A 19 43.89 13.35 27.60
C SER A 19 43.04 12.51 28.57
N LEU A 20 43.67 12.24 29.71
CA LEU A 20 43.27 11.40 30.82
C LEU A 20 42.34 12.16 31.77
N ILE A 21 41.20 11.56 32.15
CA ILE A 21 40.63 11.69 33.50
C ILE A 21 40.08 10.30 33.91
N GLU A 22 40.57 9.83 35.05
CA GLU A 22 40.33 8.53 35.70
C GLU A 22 39.02 8.48 36.54
N PRO A 23 38.63 7.30 37.10
CA PRO A 23 37.25 6.92 37.40
C PRO A 23 36.82 7.16 38.86
N GLN A 24 35.50 7.28 39.11
CA GLN A 24 34.90 7.04 40.43
C GLN A 24 33.52 6.34 40.32
N LYS A 25 33.54 5.04 40.61
CA LYS A 25 32.68 4.19 41.47
C LYS A 25 31.13 4.20 41.37
N GLN A 26 30.64 2.97 41.23
CA GLN A 26 29.25 2.45 41.23
C GLN A 26 28.42 2.73 42.49
N SER A 27 27.08 2.84 42.29
CA SER A 27 26.08 2.08 43.08
C SER A 27 24.77 1.87 42.26
N THR A 28 24.49 0.60 41.96
CA THR A 28 23.19 -0.13 41.82
C THR A 28 21.88 0.70 41.92
N ILE A 29 20.82 0.54 41.11
CA ILE A 29 19.95 -0.65 40.92
C ILE A 29 19.18 -0.52 39.56
N GLU A 30 18.88 -1.67 38.96
CA GLU A 30 18.14 -1.96 37.72
C GLU A 30 16.78 -1.24 37.54
N THR A 31 16.50 -0.80 36.32
CA THR A 31 15.28 -1.16 35.54
C THR A 31 15.53 -0.80 34.07
N GLU A 32 15.41 -1.79 33.18
CA GLU A 32 15.39 -1.58 31.74
C GLU A 32 14.24 -0.63 31.36
N GLN A 33 14.55 0.48 30.71
CA GLN A 33 13.58 1.21 29.89
C GLN A 33 13.88 0.95 28.40
N PRO A 34 12.85 0.64 27.60
CA PRO A 34 13.01 0.32 26.19
C PRO A 34 13.52 1.55 25.43
N ASN A 35 14.60 1.30 24.70
CA ASN A 35 15.23 2.13 23.69
C ASN A 35 14.23 3.04 22.94
N LYS A 36 14.34 4.36 23.15
CA LYS A 36 13.51 5.39 22.49
C LYS A 36 13.87 5.61 21.01
N ASP A 37 14.87 4.88 20.49
CA ASP A 37 15.35 5.00 19.11
C ASP A 37 14.96 3.81 18.20
N VAL A 38 14.18 2.85 18.71
CA VAL A 38 13.56 1.80 17.89
C VAL A 38 12.36 2.25 16.99
N PRO A 39 11.82 3.49 17.03
CA PRO A 39 10.69 3.82 16.14
C PRO A 39 11.01 4.07 14.65
N LEU A 40 12.27 4.27 14.24
CA LEU A 40 12.54 4.59 12.82
C LEU A 40 12.91 3.37 11.97
N LEU A 41 13.60 2.39 12.55
CA LEU A 41 13.99 1.17 11.83
C LEU A 41 12.82 0.18 11.71
N ILE A 42 11.88 0.17 12.67
CA ILE A 42 10.61 -0.56 12.56
C ILE A 42 9.71 0.12 11.53
N ALA A 43 9.56 1.45 11.55
CA ALA A 43 8.77 2.18 10.54
C ALA A 43 9.33 2.03 9.11
N LYS A 44 10.66 2.04 8.92
CA LYS A 44 11.27 1.80 7.60
C LYS A 44 11.23 0.34 7.15
N LYS A 45 10.93 -0.60 8.04
CA LYS A 45 10.70 -2.03 7.74
C LYS A 45 9.22 -2.38 7.53
N LEU A 46 8.31 -1.41 7.73
CA LEU A 46 6.85 -1.56 7.70
C LEU A 46 6.17 -1.17 6.37
N ILE A 47 6.90 -0.74 5.34
CA ILE A 47 6.36 -0.53 3.98
C ILE A 47 6.88 -1.63 3.07
N LYS A 48 6.35 -2.85 3.20
CA LYS A 48 6.69 -3.94 2.28
C LYS A 48 5.43 -4.26 1.49
N ASN A 49 5.54 -4.12 0.17
CA ASN A 49 4.54 -4.47 -0.84
C ASN A 49 3.50 -3.40 -1.20
N ASN A 50 3.89 -2.12 -1.21
CA ASN A 50 3.08 -1.04 -1.79
C ASN A 50 3.64 -0.66 -3.16
N LEU A 51 2.76 -0.34 -4.11
CA LEU A 51 3.14 0.12 -5.44
C LEU A 51 2.32 1.37 -5.79
N ASP A 52 3.03 2.48 -5.98
CA ASP A 52 2.45 3.73 -6.46
C ASP A 52 2.80 3.94 -7.94
N LEU A 53 1.75 3.97 -8.76
CA LEU A 53 1.76 4.27 -10.19
C LEU A 53 0.85 5.48 -10.49
N SER A 54 0.59 6.33 -9.50
CA SER A 54 -0.21 7.53 -9.71
C SER A 54 0.51 8.55 -10.59
N ASN A 55 -0.28 9.34 -11.33
CA ASN A 55 0.24 10.44 -12.16
C ASN A 55 1.23 10.02 -13.26
N GLN A 56 1.07 8.80 -13.82
CA GLN A 56 1.96 8.23 -14.83
C GLN A 56 1.40 8.32 -16.26
N GLN A 57 0.25 8.98 -16.45
CA GLN A 57 -0.46 9.07 -17.74
C GLN A 57 -0.81 7.69 -18.36
N LEU A 58 -0.95 6.66 -17.53
CA LEU A 58 -1.25 5.31 -17.97
C LEU A 58 -2.64 5.23 -18.59
N ASN A 59 -2.77 4.53 -19.73
CA ASN A 59 -4.06 4.20 -20.33
C ASN A 59 -4.57 2.81 -19.92
N LYS A 60 -3.71 2.00 -19.30
CA LYS A 60 -4.01 0.67 -18.73
C LYS A 60 -3.03 0.36 -17.60
N VAL A 61 -3.38 -0.57 -16.72
CA VAL A 61 -2.44 -1.07 -15.69
C VAL A 61 -1.36 -1.91 -16.38
N PRO A 62 -0.05 -1.68 -16.14
CA PRO A 62 1.01 -2.50 -16.74
C PRO A 62 0.95 -3.97 -16.27
N GLU A 63 1.18 -4.91 -17.18
CA GLU A 63 1.04 -6.36 -16.91
C GLU A 63 1.93 -6.86 -15.77
N TYR A 64 3.13 -6.27 -15.60
CA TYR A 64 4.06 -6.66 -14.54
C TYR A 64 3.48 -6.44 -13.12
N VAL A 65 2.47 -5.59 -12.97
CA VAL A 65 1.81 -5.34 -11.68
C VAL A 65 1.16 -6.63 -11.19
N PHE A 66 0.51 -7.39 -12.07
CA PHE A 66 -0.21 -8.61 -11.72
C PHE A 66 0.71 -9.77 -11.33
N GLY A 67 2.02 -9.66 -11.60
CA GLY A 67 3.02 -10.59 -11.09
C GLY A 67 3.45 -10.33 -9.64
N LYS A 68 3.02 -9.21 -9.03
CA LYS A 68 3.36 -8.85 -7.64
C LYS A 68 2.34 -9.43 -6.67
N THR A 69 2.28 -10.76 -6.56
CA THR A 69 1.26 -11.46 -5.75
C THR A 69 1.26 -11.11 -4.25
N ASN A 70 2.37 -10.59 -3.73
CA ASN A 70 2.48 -10.11 -2.35
C ASN A 70 2.01 -8.65 -2.16
N LEU A 71 1.56 -7.95 -3.21
CA LEU A 71 1.17 -6.54 -3.16
C LEU A 71 -0.01 -6.33 -2.20
N GLU A 72 0.17 -5.42 -1.24
CA GLU A 72 -0.84 -5.06 -0.23
C GLU A 72 -1.55 -3.76 -0.59
N GLU A 73 -0.85 -2.81 -1.23
CA GLU A 73 -1.43 -1.54 -1.66
C GLU A 73 -1.04 -1.22 -3.10
N LEU A 74 -2.04 -0.85 -3.90
CA LEU A 74 -1.88 -0.42 -5.28
C LEU A 74 -2.55 0.94 -5.46
N ASN A 75 -1.75 1.96 -5.80
CA ASN A 75 -2.23 3.26 -6.21
C ASN A 75 -2.03 3.44 -7.71
N ILE A 76 -3.12 3.48 -8.48
CA ILE A 76 -3.16 3.77 -9.93
C ILE A 76 -3.96 5.05 -10.21
N SER A 77 -4.18 5.88 -9.20
CA SER A 77 -4.98 7.11 -9.32
C SER A 77 -4.37 8.15 -10.24
N ASN A 78 -5.17 9.11 -10.71
CA ASN A 78 -4.70 10.24 -11.51
C ASN A 78 -3.96 9.79 -12.79
N ASN A 79 -4.58 8.86 -13.52
CA ASN A 79 -4.08 8.37 -14.79
C ASN A 79 -5.15 8.58 -15.88
N LYS A 80 -5.00 7.93 -17.03
CA LYS A 80 -5.94 7.95 -18.15
C LYS A 80 -6.50 6.54 -18.41
N ILE A 81 -6.62 5.72 -17.37
CA ILE A 81 -7.05 4.32 -17.50
C ILE A 81 -8.48 4.31 -18.00
N THR A 82 -8.72 3.66 -19.14
CA THR A 82 -10.03 3.53 -19.78
C THR A 82 -10.55 2.10 -19.68
N GLY A 83 -11.86 1.90 -19.89
CA GLY A 83 -12.44 0.56 -19.83
C GLY A 83 -12.45 0.03 -18.40
N ALA A 84 -12.10 -1.25 -18.24
CA ALA A 84 -11.94 -1.89 -16.95
C ALA A 84 -10.47 -2.25 -16.69
N ILE A 85 -10.10 -2.37 -15.41
CA ILE A 85 -8.83 -3.03 -15.03
C ILE A 85 -8.86 -4.46 -15.55
N GLN A 86 -7.71 -4.99 -15.97
CA GLN A 86 -7.64 -6.34 -16.53
C GLN A 86 -7.93 -7.43 -15.49
N ALA A 87 -8.48 -8.56 -15.94
CA ALA A 87 -8.92 -9.68 -15.10
C ALA A 87 -7.80 -10.26 -14.22
N GLU A 88 -6.54 -10.10 -14.62
CA GLU A 88 -5.34 -10.50 -13.90
C GLU A 88 -5.19 -9.81 -12.54
N ILE A 89 -6.00 -8.78 -12.24
CA ILE A 89 -6.10 -8.22 -10.89
C ILE A 89 -6.38 -9.30 -9.84
N ARG A 90 -7.08 -10.38 -10.20
CA ARG A 90 -7.31 -11.54 -9.32
C ARG A 90 -6.03 -12.17 -8.76
N HIS A 91 -4.87 -11.95 -9.37
CA HIS A 91 -3.61 -12.50 -8.85
C HIS A 91 -3.09 -11.74 -7.62
N LEU A 92 -3.61 -10.55 -7.33
CA LEU A 92 -3.18 -9.71 -6.21
C LEU A 92 -3.90 -10.11 -4.91
N GLN A 93 -3.79 -11.37 -4.51
CA GLN A 93 -4.54 -11.96 -3.39
C GLN A 93 -4.23 -11.33 -2.03
N MET A 94 -3.08 -10.66 -1.88
CA MET A 94 -2.70 -9.93 -0.66
C MET A 94 -3.20 -8.48 -0.65
N LEU A 95 -3.86 -8.00 -1.71
CA LEU A 95 -4.23 -6.60 -1.85
C LEU A 95 -5.31 -6.20 -0.84
N ARG A 96 -5.02 -5.15 -0.08
CA ARG A 96 -5.88 -4.57 0.94
C ARG A 96 -6.41 -3.20 0.54
N VAL A 97 -5.62 -2.45 -0.23
CA VAL A 97 -6.00 -1.12 -0.71
C VAL A 97 -5.81 -1.03 -2.22
N LEU A 98 -6.87 -0.68 -2.92
CA LEU A 98 -6.82 -0.29 -4.33
C LEU A 98 -7.36 1.13 -4.48
N ASN A 99 -6.50 2.05 -4.90
CA ASN A 99 -6.91 3.40 -5.30
C ASN A 99 -6.82 3.52 -6.83
N ALA A 100 -7.97 3.58 -7.48
CA ALA A 100 -8.13 3.78 -8.92
C ALA A 100 -8.90 5.06 -9.27
N SER A 101 -8.96 6.01 -8.34
CA SER A 101 -9.67 7.27 -8.52
C SER A 101 -9.06 8.16 -9.60
N ASN A 102 -9.84 9.10 -10.14
CA ASN A 102 -9.37 10.07 -11.12
C ASN A 102 -8.79 9.39 -12.36
N ASN A 103 -9.60 8.57 -13.00
CA ASN A 103 -9.31 7.88 -14.25
C ASN A 103 -10.51 8.04 -15.21
N LEU A 104 -10.52 7.29 -16.31
CA LEU A 104 -11.59 7.29 -17.33
C LEU A 104 -12.27 5.92 -17.42
N MET A 105 -12.30 5.17 -16.32
CA MET A 105 -12.81 3.80 -16.30
C MET A 105 -14.31 3.80 -16.58
N THR A 106 -14.76 2.87 -17.41
CA THR A 106 -16.17 2.64 -17.75
C THR A 106 -16.69 1.32 -17.20
N GLY A 107 -15.83 0.51 -16.59
CA GLY A 107 -16.23 -0.74 -15.93
C GLY A 107 -15.23 -1.19 -14.87
N VAL A 108 -15.64 -2.19 -14.10
CA VAL A 108 -14.82 -2.89 -13.11
C VAL A 108 -14.91 -4.39 -13.41
N PRO A 109 -13.79 -5.13 -13.49
CA PRO A 109 -13.83 -6.55 -13.81
C PRO A 109 -14.52 -7.35 -12.70
N ALA A 110 -15.25 -8.40 -13.05
CA ALA A 110 -15.86 -9.35 -12.11
C ALA A 110 -14.83 -9.95 -11.13
N GLU A 111 -13.61 -10.16 -11.62
CA GLU A 111 -12.46 -10.66 -10.88
C GLU A 111 -12.08 -9.82 -9.66
N ILE A 112 -12.53 -8.56 -9.57
CA ILE A 112 -12.35 -7.77 -8.35
C ILE A 112 -12.93 -8.48 -7.13
N GLY A 113 -14.04 -9.22 -7.29
CA GLY A 113 -14.69 -9.97 -6.22
C GLY A 113 -13.87 -11.15 -5.68
N GLN A 114 -12.75 -11.48 -6.32
CA GLN A 114 -11.83 -12.53 -5.87
C GLN A 114 -10.74 -11.98 -4.93
N LEU A 115 -10.71 -10.68 -4.66
CA LEU A 115 -9.75 -10.04 -3.76
C LEU A 115 -10.28 -10.08 -2.33
N GLU A 116 -10.30 -11.26 -1.72
CA GLU A 116 -10.93 -11.46 -0.40
C GLU A 116 -10.33 -10.59 0.70
N ASN A 117 -9.07 -10.16 0.58
CA ASN A 117 -8.38 -9.30 1.54
C ASN A 117 -8.63 -7.79 1.34
N LEU A 118 -9.35 -7.39 0.29
CA LEU A 118 -9.55 -5.98 -0.05
C LEU A 118 -10.42 -5.29 1.02
N GLN A 119 -9.90 -4.19 1.58
CA GLN A 119 -10.52 -3.42 2.64
C GLN A 119 -10.97 -2.04 2.16
N ILE A 120 -10.21 -1.45 1.24
CA ILE A 120 -10.49 -0.12 0.70
C ILE A 120 -10.43 -0.20 -0.82
N LEU A 121 -11.53 0.22 -1.45
CA LEU A 121 -11.64 0.37 -2.89
C LEU A 121 -12.09 1.79 -3.22
N ASP A 122 -11.21 2.57 -3.83
CA ASP A 122 -11.52 3.90 -4.32
C ASP A 122 -11.62 3.91 -5.85
N LEU A 123 -12.84 4.12 -6.34
CA LEU A 123 -13.21 4.24 -7.76
C LEU A 123 -13.73 5.64 -8.10
N SER A 124 -13.57 6.61 -7.20
CA SER A 124 -14.14 7.95 -7.38
C SER A 124 -13.59 8.68 -8.60
N ASN A 125 -14.39 9.60 -9.16
CA ASN A 125 -14.03 10.42 -10.32
C ASN A 125 -13.60 9.54 -11.52
N ASN A 126 -14.55 8.72 -11.98
CA ASN A 126 -14.44 7.88 -13.17
C ASN A 126 -15.74 8.01 -14.00
N ASN A 127 -15.87 7.23 -15.07
CA ASN A 127 -17.05 7.21 -15.93
C ASN A 127 -17.89 5.94 -15.72
N LEU A 128 -17.91 5.39 -14.50
CA LEU A 128 -18.62 4.15 -14.20
C LEU A 128 -20.13 4.39 -14.20
N THR A 129 -20.87 3.48 -14.82
CA THR A 129 -22.35 3.45 -14.82
C THR A 129 -22.90 2.27 -14.02
N GLY A 130 -22.06 1.34 -13.59
CA GLY A 130 -22.44 0.13 -12.87
C GLY A 130 -21.24 -0.54 -12.22
N LEU A 131 -21.50 -1.51 -11.35
CA LEU A 131 -20.48 -2.35 -10.70
C LEU A 131 -20.83 -3.84 -10.92
N PRO A 132 -19.83 -4.73 -11.00
CA PRO A 132 -20.06 -6.16 -11.11
C PRO A 132 -20.78 -6.70 -9.86
N TYR A 133 -21.61 -7.72 -10.03
CA TYR A 133 -22.33 -8.35 -8.90
C TYR A 133 -21.37 -9.00 -7.91
N GLU A 134 -20.20 -9.43 -8.40
CA GLU A 134 -19.11 -10.05 -7.65
C GLU A 134 -18.49 -9.12 -6.61
N LEU A 135 -18.75 -7.81 -6.67
CA LEU A 135 -18.33 -6.88 -5.63
C LEU A 135 -18.87 -7.28 -4.25
N GLY A 136 -20.04 -7.93 -4.20
CA GLY A 136 -20.60 -8.49 -2.97
C GLY A 136 -19.80 -9.65 -2.35
N ASN A 137 -18.86 -10.24 -3.09
CA ASN A 137 -17.95 -11.27 -2.56
C ASN A 137 -16.82 -10.70 -1.71
N LEU A 138 -16.63 -9.37 -1.71
CA LEU A 138 -15.59 -8.69 -0.93
C LEU A 138 -15.96 -8.61 0.56
N LYS A 139 -15.91 -9.74 1.24
CA LYS A 139 -16.33 -9.89 2.66
C LYS A 139 -15.58 -8.99 3.64
N ASN A 140 -14.36 -8.54 3.29
CA ASN A 140 -13.55 -7.67 4.13
C ASN A 140 -13.60 -6.18 3.73
N LEU A 141 -14.44 -5.81 2.76
CA LEU A 141 -14.52 -4.44 2.28
C LEU A 141 -15.14 -3.53 3.33
N LYS A 142 -14.37 -2.54 3.77
CA LYS A 142 -14.78 -1.56 4.78
C LYS A 142 -15.20 -0.25 4.15
N THR A 143 -14.54 0.13 3.06
CA THR A 143 -14.79 1.40 2.38
C THR A 143 -14.85 1.21 0.88
N LEU A 144 -15.95 1.66 0.28
CA LEU A 144 -16.13 1.81 -1.15
C LEU A 144 -16.38 3.29 -1.46
N ASN A 145 -15.49 3.91 -2.23
CA ASN A 145 -15.72 5.25 -2.74
C ASN A 145 -16.05 5.20 -4.23
N ILE A 146 -17.25 5.63 -4.57
CA ILE A 146 -17.81 5.68 -5.93
C ILE A 146 -18.26 7.09 -6.33
N SER A 147 -17.94 8.10 -5.51
CA SER A 147 -18.31 9.49 -5.77
C SER A 147 -17.79 10.00 -7.11
N GLY A 148 -18.50 10.93 -7.74
CA GLY A 148 -18.09 11.49 -9.04
C GLY A 148 -18.10 10.48 -10.18
N ASN A 149 -19.05 9.53 -10.17
CA ASN A 149 -19.36 8.61 -11.27
C ASN A 149 -20.80 8.82 -11.75
N ASN A 150 -21.22 8.05 -12.77
CA ASN A 150 -22.49 8.20 -13.46
C ASN A 150 -23.51 7.10 -13.08
N TYR A 151 -23.66 6.82 -11.78
CA TYR A 151 -24.60 5.79 -11.29
C TYR A 151 -26.05 6.28 -11.31
N SER A 152 -26.96 5.43 -11.76
CA SER A 152 -28.40 5.66 -11.53
C SER A 152 -28.77 5.32 -10.08
N GLU A 153 -29.91 5.83 -9.61
CA GLU A 153 -30.42 5.49 -8.27
C GLU A 153 -30.65 3.98 -8.09
N ILE A 154 -31.02 3.27 -9.17
CA ILE A 154 -31.23 1.83 -9.18
C ILE A 154 -29.91 1.09 -8.96
N ASP A 155 -28.83 1.52 -9.63
CA ASP A 155 -27.51 0.91 -9.47
C ASP A 155 -27.02 1.04 -8.03
N LEU A 156 -27.22 2.22 -7.42
CA LEU A 156 -26.85 2.48 -6.03
C LEU A 156 -27.62 1.59 -5.03
N ALA A 157 -28.89 1.27 -5.31
CA ALA A 157 -29.69 0.39 -4.47
C ALA A 157 -29.17 -1.06 -4.53
N ILE A 158 -28.85 -1.54 -5.74
CA ILE A 158 -28.30 -2.89 -5.96
C ILE A 158 -26.94 -3.05 -5.27
N ILE A 159 -26.06 -2.05 -5.41
CA ILE A 159 -24.73 -2.06 -4.78
C ILE A 159 -24.85 -2.20 -3.25
N LYS A 160 -25.78 -1.46 -2.63
CA LYS A 160 -26.00 -1.50 -1.17
C LYS A 160 -26.49 -2.86 -0.67
N GLU A 161 -27.35 -3.52 -1.43
CA GLU A 161 -27.91 -4.82 -1.03
C GLU A 161 -26.86 -5.94 -1.04
N LYS A 162 -25.84 -5.82 -1.90
CA LYS A 162 -24.85 -6.89 -2.11
C LYS A 162 -23.59 -6.76 -1.27
N LEU A 163 -23.28 -5.55 -0.80
CA LEU A 163 -22.07 -5.32 0.00
C LEU A 163 -22.26 -5.80 1.46
N PRO A 164 -21.16 -6.10 2.16
CA PRO A 164 -21.20 -6.30 3.60
C PRO A 164 -21.93 -5.13 4.30
N ALA A 165 -22.75 -5.44 5.31
CA ALA A 165 -23.60 -4.45 5.98
C ALA A 165 -22.81 -3.28 6.59
N ASP A 166 -21.56 -3.53 7.00
CA ASP A 166 -20.67 -2.54 7.63
C ASP A 166 -19.84 -1.74 6.60
N THR A 167 -20.03 -1.96 5.30
CA THR A 167 -19.30 -1.22 4.26
C THR A 167 -19.77 0.22 4.19
N ILE A 168 -18.84 1.16 4.40
CA ILE A 168 -19.07 2.59 4.21
C ILE A 168 -19.02 2.89 2.71
N ILE A 169 -20.11 3.44 2.17
CA ILE A 169 -20.20 3.85 0.76
C ILE A 169 -20.18 5.37 0.67
N ILE A 170 -19.17 5.90 -0.04
CA ILE A 170 -19.05 7.32 -0.38
C ILE A 170 -19.55 7.49 -1.82
N LYS A 171 -20.51 8.39 -2.05
CA LYS A 171 -21.19 8.60 -3.33
C LYS A 171 -21.26 10.09 -3.67
#